data_AF-A0A960K6U7-F1
#
_entry.id   AF-A0A960K6U7-F1
#
_cell.length_a   1.000
_cell.length_b   1.000
_cell.length_c   1.000
_cell.angle_alpha   90.00
_cell.angle_beta   90.00
_cell.angle_gamma   90.00
#
_symmetry.space_group_name_H-M   'P 1'
#
loop_
_entity.id
_entity.type
_entity.pdbx_description
1 polymer ?
#
loop_
_entity_poly.entity_id
_entity_poly.type
_entity_poly.pdbx_seq_one_letter_code
_entity_poly.pdbx_strand_id
1 'polypeptide(L)'
;AWRQGLRGIVAGAAVTFLLLSYQGELLALRARRPVADRAMVETAERIRASTVPEAVINTWWSSGYVYSALAGRGVVLDGGSLAQERIYWYSRALTATDEGEALSLLRWIDCGVEGYLLDLLSRHATRAEAAFTMAELARVPTPRERHAFLRRKGYSSANVKAIGETLACRPAQAWMVLSSDLLGQTAAWARYGLWTPADGPLPPPSASVTQPLACSLVPGGFTCANGRTVDILRDGWRDFTTPGHLAAMGPAEDGWRPVVHQVRDLLALTYVREEIADSLFARLYFFRGSGLPRLQLMSDIRYPPFTRRVLSYRIEWPETSEGSAATKELR
;
A
#
# COMPACT_ATOMS: atom_id res chain seq x y z
N ALA A 1 -20.64 47.79 -45.59
CA ALA A 1 -21.49 46.60 -45.32
C ALA A 1 -20.66 45.37 -44.92
N TRP A 2 -19.88 44.77 -45.82
CA TRP A 2 -19.18 43.48 -45.59
C TRP A 2 -18.22 43.45 -44.38
N ARG A 3 -17.40 44.50 -44.18
CA ARG A 3 -16.45 44.58 -43.05
C ARG A 3 -17.14 44.70 -41.67
N GLN A 4 -18.34 45.25 -41.61
CA GLN A 4 -19.12 45.34 -40.37
C GLN A 4 -19.78 44.00 -40.01
N GLY A 5 -20.27 43.26 -41.02
CA GLY A 5 -20.77 41.90 -40.83
C GLY A 5 -19.70 40.92 -40.33
N LEU A 6 -18.48 41.00 -40.90
CA LEU A 6 -17.37 40.14 -40.49
C LEU A 6 -16.93 40.37 -39.03
N ARG A 7 -16.93 41.63 -38.57
CA ARG A 7 -16.60 41.99 -37.18
C ARG A 7 -17.64 41.46 -36.19
N GLY A 8 -18.92 41.49 -36.55
CA GLY A 8 -20.01 40.93 -35.73
C GLY A 8 -19.88 39.41 -35.57
N ILE A 9 -19.55 38.70 -36.65
CA ILE A 9 -19.36 37.24 -36.63
C ILE A 9 -18.14 36.85 -35.78
N VAL A 10 -17.02 37.55 -35.94
CA VAL A 10 -15.80 37.27 -35.15
C VAL A 10 -16.01 37.58 -33.66
N ALA A 11 -16.68 38.68 -33.33
CA ALA A 11 -17.01 39.01 -31.94
C ALA A 11 -17.98 37.98 -31.33
N GLY A 12 -19.01 37.55 -32.07
CA GLY A 12 -19.95 36.52 -31.62
C GLY A 12 -19.30 35.14 -31.42
N ALA A 13 -18.37 34.76 -32.30
CA ALA A 13 -17.59 33.53 -32.16
C ALA A 13 -16.66 33.58 -30.95
N ALA A 14 -15.99 34.72 -30.71
CA ALA A 14 -15.10 34.90 -29.56
C ALA A 14 -15.86 34.82 -28.22
N VAL A 15 -17.04 35.46 -28.12
CA VAL A 15 -17.88 35.40 -26.92
C VAL A 15 -18.40 33.98 -26.68
N THR A 16 -18.86 33.29 -27.73
CA THR A 16 -19.31 31.89 -27.62
C THR A 16 -18.18 30.96 -27.17
N PHE A 17 -16.98 31.13 -27.72
CA PHE A 17 -15.80 30.36 -27.32
C PHE A 17 -15.45 30.60 -25.85
N LEU A 18 -15.42 31.86 -25.39
CA LEU A 18 -15.19 32.20 -23.99
C LEU A 18 -16.24 31.59 -23.05
N LEU A 19 -17.52 31.62 -23.43
CA LEU A 19 -18.60 31.02 -22.63
C LEU A 19 -18.47 29.49 -22.56
N LEU A 20 -18.12 28.82 -23.67
CA LEU A 20 -17.90 27.37 -23.69
C LEU A 20 -16.68 26.96 -22.86
N SER A 21 -15.58 27.71 -22.94
CA SER A 21 -14.40 27.50 -22.10
C SER A 21 -14.73 27.68 -20.61
N TYR A 22 -15.49 28.72 -20.26
CA TYR A 22 -15.89 29.00 -18.87
C TYR A 22 -16.84 27.94 -18.31
N GLN A 23 -17.76 27.40 -19.11
CA GLN A 23 -18.62 26.30 -18.68
C GLN A 23 -17.83 25.02 -18.43
N GLY A 24 -16.82 24.72 -19.25
CA GLY A 24 -15.92 23.58 -19.04
C GLY A 24 -15.18 23.66 -17.70
N GLU A 25 -14.64 24.84 -17.36
CA GLU A 25 -13.96 25.05 -16.07
C GLU A 25 -14.91 24.99 -14.88
N LEU A 26 -16.12 25.56 -14.99
CA LEU A 26 -17.13 25.47 -13.92
C LEU A 26 -17.61 24.04 -13.69
N LEU A 27 -17.76 23.23 -14.75
CA LEU A 27 -18.05 21.80 -14.64
C LEU A 27 -16.89 21.05 -13.97
N ALA A 28 -15.65 21.36 -14.32
CA ALA A 28 -14.46 20.77 -13.69
C ALA A 28 -14.34 21.18 -12.21
N LEU A 29 -14.66 22.42 -11.85
CA LEU A 29 -14.66 22.90 -10.47
C LEU A 29 -15.81 22.30 -9.65
N ARG A 30 -17.00 22.15 -10.22
CA ARG A 30 -18.11 21.43 -9.57
C ARG A 30 -17.83 19.94 -9.39
N ALA A 31 -16.98 19.36 -10.24
CA ALA A 31 -16.52 17.99 -10.11
C ALA A 31 -15.40 17.82 -9.07
N ARG A 32 -14.72 18.90 -8.64
CA ARG A 32 -13.70 18.82 -7.58
C ARG A 32 -14.37 18.55 -6.24
N ARG A 33 -14.19 17.32 -5.75
CA ARG A 33 -14.56 16.93 -4.40
C ARG A 33 -13.43 17.25 -3.43
N PRO A 34 -13.72 17.54 -2.16
CA PRO A 34 -12.69 17.57 -1.13
C PRO A 34 -11.88 16.27 -1.12
N VAL A 35 -10.58 16.37 -0.84
CA VAL A 35 -9.70 15.19 -0.70
C VAL A 35 -10.20 14.28 0.42
N ALA A 36 -10.64 14.88 1.54
CA ALA A 36 -11.32 14.17 2.61
C ALA A 36 -12.79 13.91 2.23
N ASP A 37 -13.10 12.67 1.85
CA ASP A 37 -14.47 12.23 1.62
C ASP A 37 -15.06 11.52 2.84
N ARG A 38 -16.33 11.12 2.72
CA ARG A 38 -17.05 10.45 3.81
C ARG A 38 -16.42 9.11 4.21
N ALA A 39 -15.78 8.38 3.29
CA ALA A 39 -15.09 7.13 3.64
C ALA A 39 -13.90 7.41 4.54
N MET A 40 -13.09 8.41 4.20
CA MET A 40 -11.94 8.79 5.02
C MET A 40 -12.37 9.29 6.39
N VAL A 41 -13.42 10.13 6.47
CA VAL A 41 -13.95 10.63 7.75
C VAL A 41 -14.41 9.47 8.63
N GLU A 42 -15.24 8.58 8.10
CA GLU A 42 -15.75 7.44 8.86
C GLU A 42 -14.62 6.47 9.29
N THR A 43 -13.65 6.19 8.42
CA THR A 43 -12.45 5.42 8.78
C THR A 43 -11.66 6.12 9.89
N ALA A 44 -11.42 7.42 9.79
CA ALA A 44 -10.66 8.18 10.78
C ALA A 44 -11.35 8.22 12.14
N GLU A 45 -12.68 8.39 12.16
CA GLU A 45 -13.48 8.34 13.39
C GLU A 45 -13.42 6.97 14.07
N ARG A 46 -13.50 5.88 13.28
CA ARG A 46 -13.34 4.51 13.80
C ARG A 46 -11.95 4.30 14.40
N ILE A 47 -10.89 4.77 13.73
CA ILE A 47 -9.52 4.69 14.26
C ILE A 47 -9.44 5.48 15.56
N ARG A 48 -9.88 6.73 15.59
CA ARG A 48 -9.86 7.57 16.79
C ARG A 48 -10.60 6.96 17.98
N ALA A 49 -11.75 6.33 17.74
CA ALA A 49 -12.57 5.70 18.77
C ALA A 49 -12.00 4.37 19.29
N SER A 50 -11.12 3.71 18.53
CA SER A 50 -10.58 2.38 18.84
C SER A 50 -9.09 2.36 19.19
N THR A 51 -8.46 3.53 19.28
CA THR A 51 -7.01 3.64 19.51
C THR A 51 -6.64 4.66 20.59
N VAL A 52 -5.47 4.47 21.20
CA VAL A 52 -4.84 5.47 22.09
C VAL A 52 -4.28 6.67 21.30
N PRO A 53 -4.11 7.86 21.90
CA PRO A 53 -3.61 9.05 21.21
C PRO A 53 -2.26 8.86 20.51
N GLU A 54 -1.39 8.02 21.07
CA GLU A 54 -0.04 7.73 20.56
C GLU A 54 -0.04 6.70 19.43
N ALA A 55 -1.21 6.17 19.04
CA ALA A 55 -1.30 5.23 17.94
C ALA A 55 -0.87 5.86 16.60
N VAL A 56 -0.34 5.02 15.72
CA VAL A 56 0.20 5.42 14.42
C VAL A 56 -0.64 4.83 13.28
N ILE A 57 -0.85 5.64 12.24
CA ILE A 57 -1.56 5.24 11.02
C ILE A 57 -0.55 5.07 9.89
N ASN A 58 -0.43 3.83 9.43
CA ASN A 58 0.24 3.42 8.22
C ASN A 58 -0.65 3.72 7.00
N THR A 59 -0.35 4.80 6.29
CA THR A 59 -1.07 5.20 5.08
C THR A 59 -0.11 5.82 4.07
N TRP A 60 -0.54 5.91 2.82
CA TRP A 60 0.26 6.55 1.79
C TRP A 60 0.26 8.07 1.96
N TRP A 61 1.37 8.73 1.59
CA TRP A 61 1.62 10.14 1.86
C TRP A 61 0.47 11.07 1.44
N SER A 62 -0.20 10.76 0.31
CA SER A 62 -1.33 11.52 -0.22
C SER A 62 -2.51 11.65 0.74
N SER A 63 -2.65 10.72 1.71
CA SER A 63 -3.71 10.71 2.72
C SER A 63 -3.23 11.03 4.14
N GLY A 64 -1.91 11.21 4.33
CA GLY A 64 -1.30 11.38 5.66
C GLY A 64 -1.90 12.53 6.46
N TYR A 65 -1.84 13.75 5.93
CA TYR A 65 -2.39 14.92 6.64
C TYR A 65 -3.88 14.81 6.93
N VAL A 66 -4.65 14.19 6.03
CA VAL A 66 -6.10 13.99 6.23
C VAL A 66 -6.34 13.08 7.42
N TYR A 67 -5.68 11.91 7.47
CA TYR A 67 -5.86 10.98 8.58
C TYR A 67 -5.30 11.53 9.90
N SER A 68 -4.16 12.22 9.86
CA SER A 68 -3.60 12.84 11.06
C SER A 68 -4.57 13.87 11.65
N ALA A 69 -5.14 14.75 10.82
CA ALA A 69 -6.09 15.77 11.25
C ALA A 69 -7.42 15.19 11.74
N LEU A 70 -8.00 14.22 11.03
CA LEU A 70 -9.33 13.67 11.36
C LEU A 70 -9.29 12.68 12.52
N ALA A 71 -8.27 11.80 12.56
CA ALA A 71 -8.15 10.80 13.61
C ALA A 71 -7.44 11.33 14.86
N GLY A 72 -6.66 12.41 14.75
CA GLY A 72 -5.81 12.91 15.83
C GLY A 72 -4.74 11.90 16.23
N ARG A 73 -4.09 11.28 15.24
CA ARG A 73 -3.07 10.23 15.40
C ARG A 73 -1.83 10.56 14.55
N GLY A 74 -0.69 9.99 14.93
CA GLY A 74 0.52 10.05 14.13
C GLY A 74 0.33 9.31 12.80
N VAL A 75 1.03 9.74 11.75
CA VAL A 75 1.06 9.05 10.45
C VAL A 75 2.51 8.76 10.06
N VAL A 76 2.74 7.62 9.43
CA VAL A 76 4.09 7.26 8.98
C VAL A 76 4.54 8.10 7.78
N LEU A 77 3.60 8.41 6.88
CA LEU A 77 3.84 9.18 5.67
C LEU A 77 2.79 10.28 5.54
N ASP A 78 3.25 11.50 5.27
CA ASP A 78 2.46 12.65 4.84
C ASP A 78 3.21 13.46 3.77
N GLY A 79 2.63 14.59 3.35
CA GLY A 79 3.23 15.43 2.29
C GLY A 79 4.54 16.13 2.71
N GLY A 80 4.83 16.25 3.99
CA GLY A 80 6.06 16.83 4.53
C GLY A 80 7.12 15.77 4.88
N SER A 81 6.72 14.52 5.08
CA SER A 81 7.61 13.41 5.45
C SER A 81 8.13 12.59 4.25
N LEU A 82 8.17 13.18 3.05
CA LEU A 82 8.58 12.51 1.80
C LEU A 82 10.10 12.26 1.67
N ALA A 83 10.87 12.45 2.74
CA ALA A 83 12.30 12.15 2.74
C ALA A 83 12.53 10.70 2.26
N GLN A 84 13.43 10.56 1.29
CA GLN A 84 13.39 9.54 0.23
C GLN A 84 13.59 8.08 0.67
N GLU A 85 13.77 7.82 1.97
CA GLU A 85 13.99 6.47 2.51
C GLU A 85 12.73 5.87 3.12
N ARG A 86 11.94 6.65 3.87
CA ARG A 86 10.73 6.10 4.49
C ARG A 86 9.70 5.68 3.45
N ILE A 87 9.56 6.47 2.38
CA ILE A 87 8.71 6.09 1.25
C ILE A 87 9.18 4.81 0.58
N TYR A 88 10.50 4.58 0.50
CA TYR A 88 11.07 3.32 0.01
C TYR A 88 10.72 2.15 0.93
N TRP A 89 10.95 2.26 2.23
CA TRP A 89 10.67 1.18 3.18
C TRP A 89 9.18 0.84 3.30
N TYR A 90 8.32 1.85 3.29
CA TYR A 90 6.86 1.64 3.28
C TYR A 90 6.43 0.94 1.98
N SER A 91 6.97 1.40 0.84
CA SER A 91 6.71 0.76 -0.45
C SER A 91 7.22 -0.68 -0.50
N ARG A 92 8.40 -0.95 0.09
CA ARG A 92 8.95 -2.29 0.21
C ARG A 92 8.04 -3.21 1.02
N ALA A 93 7.51 -2.70 2.14
CA ALA A 93 6.52 -3.42 2.94
C ALA A 93 5.25 -3.73 2.13
N LEU A 94 4.74 -2.77 1.34
CA LEU A 94 3.59 -2.99 0.44
C LEU A 94 3.85 -4.09 -0.59
N THR A 95 5.06 -4.17 -1.14
CA THR A 95 5.45 -5.17 -2.15
C THR A 95 5.87 -6.51 -1.57
N ALA A 96 6.07 -6.63 -0.25
CA ALA A 96 6.58 -7.85 0.37
C ALA A 96 5.59 -9.02 0.25
N THR A 97 6.08 -10.19 -0.17
CA THR A 97 5.30 -11.42 -0.29
C THR A 97 5.30 -12.25 1.00
N ASP A 98 6.30 -12.04 1.87
CA ASP A 98 6.35 -12.62 3.22
C ASP A 98 5.72 -11.65 4.25
N GLU A 99 4.84 -12.17 5.11
CA GLU A 99 4.21 -11.35 6.17
C GLU A 99 5.26 -10.90 7.21
N GLY A 100 6.24 -11.75 7.52
CA GLY A 100 7.30 -11.44 8.48
C GLY A 100 8.21 -10.29 8.04
N GLU A 101 8.62 -10.28 6.76
CA GLU A 101 9.33 -9.16 6.12
C GLU A 101 8.51 -7.88 6.24
N ALA A 102 7.24 -7.94 5.83
CA ALA A 102 6.38 -6.75 5.80
C ALA A 102 6.16 -6.18 7.21
N LEU A 103 5.88 -7.02 8.21
CA LEU A 103 5.71 -6.61 9.60
C LEU A 103 7.00 -6.06 10.21
N SER A 104 8.16 -6.64 9.89
CA SER A 104 9.44 -6.12 10.38
C SER A 104 9.70 -4.71 9.85
N LEU A 105 9.48 -4.48 8.56
CA LEU A 105 9.62 -3.16 7.94
C LEU A 105 8.64 -2.15 8.53
N LEU A 106 7.35 -2.51 8.64
CA LEU A 106 6.33 -1.65 9.25
C LEU A 106 6.68 -1.32 10.71
N ARG A 107 7.15 -2.30 11.50
CA ARG A 107 7.60 -2.05 12.88
C ARG A 107 8.73 -1.03 12.92
N TRP A 108 9.72 -1.13 12.03
CA TRP A 108 10.86 -0.20 12.04
C TRP A 108 10.44 1.22 11.68
N ILE A 109 9.52 1.36 10.72
CA ILE A 109 8.93 2.65 10.34
C ILE A 109 8.12 3.23 11.50
N ASP A 110 7.28 2.43 12.15
CA ASP A 110 6.43 2.86 13.27
C ASP A 110 7.24 3.24 14.52
N CYS A 111 8.41 2.62 14.69
CA CYS A 111 9.37 3.02 15.72
C CYS A 111 10.23 4.23 15.31
N GLY A 112 10.21 4.65 14.04
CA GLY A 112 11.05 5.72 13.52
C GLY A 112 12.54 5.39 13.51
N VAL A 113 12.92 4.11 13.41
CA VAL A 113 14.32 3.65 13.49
C VAL A 113 14.94 3.34 12.13
N GLU A 114 14.16 3.39 11.05
CA GLU A 114 14.57 2.98 9.70
C GLU A 114 15.80 3.75 9.18
N GLY A 115 15.86 5.06 9.41
CA GLY A 115 17.00 5.90 9.00
C GLY A 115 18.24 5.62 9.83
N TYR A 116 18.09 5.54 11.16
CA TYR A 116 19.20 5.23 12.06
C TYR A 116 19.77 3.82 11.80
N LEU A 117 18.90 2.85 11.56
CA LEU A 117 19.31 1.49 11.20
C LEU A 117 20.11 1.48 9.88
N LEU A 118 19.66 2.21 8.87
CA LEU A 118 20.39 2.35 7.61
C LEU A 118 21.76 2.98 7.82
N ASP A 119 21.87 3.99 8.68
CA ASP A 119 23.14 4.65 8.99
C ASP A 119 24.10 3.73 9.77
N LEU A 120 23.60 2.90 10.70
CA LEU A 120 24.40 1.89 11.39
C LEU A 120 24.97 0.85 10.40
N LEU A 121 24.12 0.37 9.48
CA LEU A 121 24.52 -0.60 8.46
C LEU A 121 25.51 0.01 7.46
N SER A 122 25.33 1.28 7.09
CA SER A 122 26.21 2.01 6.16
C SER A 122 27.62 2.29 6.70
N ARG A 123 27.90 2.00 7.98
CA ARG A 123 29.27 2.09 8.51
C ARG A 123 30.20 1.01 7.95
N HIS A 124 29.65 -0.07 7.40
CA HIS A 124 30.39 -1.26 6.95
C HIS A 124 30.18 -1.57 5.47
N ALA A 125 29.35 -0.79 4.78
CA ALA A 125 28.96 -1.02 3.41
C ALA A 125 28.51 0.30 2.76
N THR A 126 28.39 0.33 1.44
CA THR A 126 27.73 1.45 0.75
C THR A 126 26.26 1.58 1.20
N ARG A 127 25.65 2.75 1.06
CA ARG A 127 24.23 2.95 1.43
C ARG A 127 23.29 1.99 0.69
N ALA A 128 23.62 1.62 -0.55
CA ALA A 128 22.86 0.66 -1.33
C ALA A 128 22.97 -0.78 -0.78
N GLU A 129 24.18 -1.22 -0.44
CA GLU A 129 24.41 -2.52 0.21
C GLU A 129 23.81 -2.59 1.61
N ALA A 130 23.83 -1.48 2.35
CA ALA A 130 23.19 -1.35 3.65
C ALA A 130 21.67 -1.49 3.53
N ALA A 131 21.04 -0.85 2.53
CA ALA A 131 19.62 -1.02 2.25
C ALA A 131 19.27 -2.47 1.89
N PHE A 132 20.10 -3.14 1.08
CA PHE A 132 19.90 -4.56 0.78
C PHE A 132 20.01 -5.44 2.04
N THR A 133 21.04 -5.20 2.86
CA THR A 133 21.23 -5.91 4.13
C THR A 133 20.04 -5.70 5.06
N MET A 134 19.47 -4.49 5.10
CA MET A 134 18.28 -4.17 5.89
C MET A 134 17.05 -4.95 5.40
N ALA A 135 16.84 -5.07 4.08
CA ALA A 135 15.76 -5.87 3.51
C ALA A 135 15.94 -7.38 3.79
N GLU A 136 17.16 -7.91 3.70
CA GLU A 136 17.46 -9.29 4.11
C GLU A 136 17.21 -9.50 5.60
N LEU A 137 17.62 -8.53 6.44
CA LEU A 137 17.47 -8.59 7.88
C LEU A 137 16.00 -8.60 8.32
N ALA A 138 15.10 -7.95 7.57
CA ALA A 138 13.66 -7.94 7.82
C ALA A 138 13.04 -9.34 7.73
N ARG A 139 13.65 -10.26 6.96
CA ARG A 139 13.22 -11.65 6.81
C ARG A 139 13.74 -12.57 7.91
N VAL A 140 14.66 -12.10 8.74
CA VAL A 140 15.28 -12.90 9.80
C VAL A 140 14.42 -12.83 11.06
N PRO A 141 13.80 -13.94 11.51
CA PRO A 141 12.67 -13.86 12.43
C PRO A 141 13.10 -13.62 13.87
N THR A 142 14.25 -14.14 14.31
CA THR A 142 14.65 -14.05 15.72
C THR A 142 15.86 -13.14 15.96
N PRO A 143 15.97 -12.48 17.14
CA PRO A 143 17.15 -11.69 17.51
C PRO A 143 18.46 -12.48 17.43
N ARG A 144 18.44 -13.76 17.84
CA ARG A 144 19.61 -14.65 17.78
C ARG A 144 20.07 -14.87 16.34
N GLU A 145 19.15 -15.15 15.43
CA GLU A 145 19.48 -15.35 14.02
C GLU A 145 19.93 -14.06 13.35
N ARG A 146 19.36 -12.91 13.72
CA ARG A 146 19.80 -11.59 13.26
C ARG A 146 21.24 -11.32 13.66
N HIS A 147 21.61 -11.58 14.91
CA HIS A 147 23.00 -11.47 15.35
C HIS A 147 23.93 -12.40 14.57
N ALA A 148 23.52 -13.65 14.34
CA ALA A 148 24.32 -14.60 13.56
C ALA A 148 24.45 -14.15 12.09
N PHE A 149 23.38 -13.64 11.49
CA PHE A 149 23.36 -13.09 10.13
C PHE A 149 24.33 -11.92 9.99
N LEU A 150 24.26 -10.92 10.88
CA LEU A 150 25.14 -9.76 10.86
C LEU A 150 26.60 -10.15 11.08
N ARG A 151 26.90 -11.08 12.01
CA ARG A 151 28.27 -11.59 12.19
C ARG A 151 28.82 -12.27 10.94
N ARG A 152 28.02 -13.08 10.24
CA ARG A 152 28.42 -13.71 8.96
C ARG A 152 28.69 -12.69 7.86
N LYS A 153 27.99 -11.55 7.88
CA LYS A 153 28.21 -10.43 6.96
C LYS A 153 29.40 -9.54 7.36
N GLY A 154 30.14 -9.90 8.43
CA GLY A 154 31.37 -9.20 8.84
C GLY A 154 31.16 -8.01 9.79
N TYR A 155 29.96 -7.80 10.32
CA TYR A 155 29.71 -6.73 11.28
C TYR A 155 30.40 -7.00 12.62
N SER A 156 31.05 -5.97 13.18
CA SER A 156 31.70 -6.04 14.50
C SER A 156 30.70 -6.36 15.62
N SER A 157 31.16 -6.98 16.71
CA SER A 157 30.32 -7.28 17.89
C SER A 157 29.62 -6.03 18.45
N ALA A 158 30.27 -4.87 18.40
CA ALA A 158 29.69 -3.60 18.85
C ALA A 158 28.53 -3.15 17.94
N ASN A 159 28.68 -3.26 16.61
CA ASN A 159 27.61 -2.91 15.68
C ASN A 159 26.45 -3.90 15.72
N VAL A 160 26.74 -5.21 15.85
CA VAL A 160 25.71 -6.23 16.03
C VAL A 160 24.85 -5.93 17.26
N LYS A 161 25.47 -5.53 18.37
CA LYS A 161 24.77 -5.11 19.58
C LYS A 161 23.92 -3.87 19.36
N ALA A 162 24.49 -2.79 18.79
CA ALA A 162 23.77 -1.54 18.54
C ALA A 162 22.58 -1.72 17.58
N ILE A 163 22.76 -2.52 16.52
CA ILE A 163 21.68 -2.90 15.61
C ILE A 163 20.62 -3.72 16.35
N GLY A 164 21.02 -4.73 17.14
CA GLY A 164 20.11 -5.54 17.94
C GLY A 164 19.23 -4.70 18.88
N GLU A 165 19.84 -3.76 19.61
CA GLU A 165 19.15 -2.81 20.50
C GLU A 165 18.18 -1.91 19.73
N THR A 166 18.57 -1.42 18.55
CA THR A 166 17.70 -0.62 17.66
C THR A 166 16.47 -1.42 17.21
N LEU A 167 16.66 -2.70 16.87
CA LEU A 167 15.59 -3.59 16.39
C LEU A 167 14.65 -4.08 17.50
N ALA A 168 15.04 -3.93 18.77
CA ALA A 168 14.24 -4.30 19.94
C ALA A 168 13.14 -3.28 20.29
N CYS A 169 12.90 -2.29 19.41
CA CYS A 169 11.90 -1.26 19.61
C CYS A 169 10.49 -1.84 19.82
N ARG A 170 9.70 -1.16 20.67
CA ARG A 170 8.29 -1.48 20.90
C ARG A 170 7.43 -0.46 20.14
N PRO A 171 6.86 -0.84 18.97
CA PRO A 171 6.04 0.07 18.20
C PRO A 171 4.76 0.41 18.97
N ALA A 172 4.23 1.60 18.73
CA ALA A 172 2.92 1.98 19.23
C ALA A 172 1.82 1.09 18.62
N GLN A 173 0.62 1.23 19.16
CA GLN A 173 -0.57 0.67 18.54
C GLN A 173 -0.68 1.18 17.08
N ALA A 174 -0.88 0.30 16.09
CA ALA A 174 -0.73 0.67 14.69
C ALA A 174 -1.86 0.17 13.78
N TRP A 175 -2.33 1.06 12.90
CA TRP A 175 -3.40 0.79 11.93
C TRP A 175 -2.86 0.98 10.52
N MET A 176 -3.18 0.09 9.60
CA MET A 176 -2.89 0.25 8.19
C MET A 176 -4.14 0.65 7.42
N VAL A 177 -4.07 1.69 6.61
CA VAL A 177 -5.18 2.20 5.81
C VAL A 177 -4.84 2.18 4.33
N LEU A 178 -5.63 1.44 3.56
CA LEU A 178 -5.53 1.32 2.11
C LEU A 178 -6.75 1.96 1.46
N SER A 179 -6.56 2.67 0.36
CA SER A 179 -7.64 3.28 -0.40
C SER A 179 -7.57 2.94 -1.88
N SER A 180 -8.67 3.18 -2.60
CA SER A 180 -8.68 3.12 -4.06
C SER A 180 -7.70 4.10 -4.71
N ASP A 181 -7.31 5.19 -4.04
CA ASP A 181 -6.26 6.09 -4.55
C ASP A 181 -4.89 5.42 -4.48
N LEU A 182 -4.62 4.62 -3.45
CA LEU A 182 -3.39 3.86 -3.36
C LEU A 182 -3.32 2.80 -4.47
N LEU A 183 -4.45 2.18 -4.81
CA LEU A 183 -4.55 1.32 -5.99
C LEU A 183 -4.21 2.10 -7.28
N GLY A 184 -4.75 3.30 -7.46
CA GLY A 184 -4.41 4.18 -8.59
C GLY A 184 -2.93 4.59 -8.64
N GLN A 185 -2.24 4.54 -7.51
CA GLN A 185 -0.82 4.88 -7.37
C GLN A 185 0.11 3.66 -7.42
N THR A 186 -0.38 2.49 -7.87
CA THR A 186 0.41 1.24 -7.97
C THR A 186 1.77 1.44 -8.63
N ALA A 187 1.82 2.11 -9.77
CA ALA A 187 3.08 2.34 -10.48
C ALA A 187 4.12 3.11 -9.64
N ALA A 188 3.68 4.02 -8.76
CA ALA A 188 4.57 4.81 -7.92
C ALA A 188 5.13 3.98 -6.75
N TRP A 189 4.27 3.39 -5.92
CA TRP A 189 4.74 2.63 -4.77
C TRP A 189 5.41 1.32 -5.17
N ALA A 190 4.94 0.63 -6.22
CA ALA A 190 5.61 -0.59 -6.65
C ALA A 190 7.00 -0.31 -7.23
N ARG A 191 7.18 0.82 -7.94
CA ARG A 191 8.51 1.24 -8.41
C ARG A 191 9.50 1.37 -7.24
N TYR A 192 9.10 1.98 -6.13
CA TYR A 192 9.96 2.09 -4.96
C TYR A 192 10.19 0.73 -4.29
N GLY A 193 9.13 -0.06 -4.05
CA GLY A 193 9.25 -1.31 -3.28
C GLY A 193 9.97 -2.45 -4.01
N LEU A 194 9.88 -2.48 -5.34
CA LEU A 194 10.53 -3.49 -6.18
C LEU A 194 11.98 -3.13 -6.53
N TRP A 195 12.42 -1.90 -6.31
CA TRP A 195 13.79 -1.49 -6.63
C TRP A 195 14.82 -2.22 -5.76
N THR A 196 15.87 -2.69 -6.41
CA THR A 196 17.07 -3.26 -5.82
C THR A 196 18.32 -2.51 -6.32
N PRO A 197 19.44 -2.53 -5.57
CA PRO A 197 20.68 -1.93 -6.05
C PRO A 197 21.17 -2.44 -7.41
N ALA A 198 20.81 -3.67 -7.79
CA ALA A 198 21.16 -4.26 -9.08
C ALA A 198 20.49 -3.56 -10.27
N ASP A 199 19.37 -2.88 -10.04
CA ASP A 199 18.64 -2.12 -11.06
C ASP A 199 19.33 -0.80 -11.41
N GLY A 200 20.31 -0.36 -10.60
CA GLY A 200 21.01 0.91 -10.78
C GLY A 200 20.05 2.11 -10.65
N PRO A 201 20.31 3.23 -11.35
CA PRO A 201 19.45 4.41 -11.32
C PRO A 201 18.19 4.24 -12.18
N LEU A 202 18.10 3.17 -12.97
CA LEU A 202 16.95 2.93 -13.81
C LEU A 202 15.81 2.37 -12.96
N PRO A 203 14.59 2.90 -13.11
CA PRO A 203 13.47 2.38 -12.36
C PRO A 203 13.13 0.95 -12.81
N PRO A 204 12.77 0.04 -11.88
CA PRO A 204 12.25 -1.26 -12.25
C PRO A 204 10.99 -1.11 -13.14
N PRO A 205 10.63 -2.16 -13.91
CA PRO A 205 9.41 -2.15 -14.72
C PRO A 205 8.21 -1.74 -13.88
N SER A 206 7.33 -0.93 -14.46
CA SER A 206 6.14 -0.43 -13.77
C SER A 206 5.20 -1.60 -13.46
N ALA A 207 5.12 -2.00 -12.19
CA ALA A 207 4.01 -2.83 -11.76
C ALA A 207 2.73 -1.98 -11.77
N SER A 208 1.66 -2.56 -12.25
CA SER A 208 0.40 -1.86 -12.49
C SER A 208 -0.77 -2.77 -12.19
N VAL A 209 -1.92 -2.15 -11.99
CA VAL A 209 -3.19 -2.84 -11.83
C VAL A 209 -4.19 -2.23 -12.81
N THR A 210 -4.95 -3.06 -13.51
CA THR A 210 -6.00 -2.56 -14.41
C THR A 210 -7.21 -2.07 -13.63
N GLN A 211 -8.08 -1.32 -14.31
CA GLN A 211 -9.39 -1.04 -13.76
C GLN A 211 -10.20 -2.34 -13.59
N PRO A 212 -11.07 -2.42 -12.57
CA PRO A 212 -11.94 -3.57 -12.38
C PRO A 212 -12.99 -3.65 -13.50
N LEU A 213 -13.11 -4.83 -14.09
CA LEU A 213 -14.15 -5.17 -15.06
C LEU A 213 -15.27 -5.90 -14.33
N ALA A 214 -16.51 -5.45 -14.47
CA ALA A 214 -17.66 -6.18 -13.93
C ALA A 214 -17.80 -7.54 -14.63
N CYS A 215 -18.08 -8.59 -13.86
CA CYS A 215 -18.22 -9.94 -14.37
C CYS A 215 -19.47 -10.61 -13.81
N SER A 216 -20.01 -11.55 -14.59
CA SER A 216 -21.12 -12.43 -14.24
C SER A 216 -20.62 -13.87 -14.16
N LEU A 217 -21.16 -14.63 -13.21
CA LEU A 217 -20.91 -16.07 -13.10
C LEU A 217 -21.48 -16.81 -14.32
N VAL A 218 -20.71 -17.74 -14.86
CA VAL A 218 -21.13 -18.70 -15.88
C VAL A 218 -20.71 -20.12 -15.47
N PRO A 219 -21.31 -21.20 -16.00
CA PRO A 219 -20.87 -22.55 -15.68
C PRO A 219 -19.36 -22.72 -15.97
N GLY A 220 -18.59 -23.05 -14.93
CA GLY A 220 -17.14 -23.24 -15.02
C GLY A 220 -16.29 -21.96 -15.04
N GLY A 221 -16.87 -20.76 -14.85
CA GLY A 221 -16.10 -19.53 -14.98
C GLY A 221 -16.83 -18.22 -14.73
N PHE A 222 -16.27 -17.15 -15.30
CA PHE A 222 -16.85 -15.81 -15.28
C PHE A 222 -16.79 -15.17 -16.66
N THR A 223 -17.82 -14.44 -17.07
CA THR A 223 -17.78 -13.58 -18.26
C THR A 223 -17.80 -12.11 -17.84
N CYS A 224 -16.83 -11.34 -18.31
CA CYS A 224 -16.64 -9.94 -17.93
C CYS A 224 -17.14 -8.98 -19.01
N ALA A 225 -17.33 -7.71 -18.64
CA ALA A 225 -17.90 -6.66 -19.49
C ALA A 225 -17.14 -6.41 -20.81
N ASN A 226 -15.88 -6.82 -20.89
CA ASN A 226 -15.07 -6.77 -22.12
C ASN A 226 -15.25 -8.01 -23.02
N GLY A 227 -16.19 -8.90 -22.71
CA GLY A 227 -16.42 -10.14 -23.44
C GLY A 227 -15.43 -11.27 -23.15
N ARG A 228 -14.44 -11.05 -22.26
CA ARG A 228 -13.53 -12.12 -21.84
C ARG A 228 -14.25 -13.09 -20.90
N THR A 229 -14.09 -14.38 -21.16
CA THR A 229 -14.49 -15.45 -20.25
C THR A 229 -13.23 -16.01 -19.59
N VAL A 230 -13.24 -16.10 -18.26
CA VAL A 230 -12.19 -16.73 -17.46
C VAL A 230 -12.70 -18.11 -17.06
N ASP A 231 -12.04 -19.16 -17.54
CA ASP A 231 -12.31 -20.54 -17.16
C ASP A 231 -11.52 -20.85 -15.88
N ILE A 232 -12.24 -21.14 -14.81
CA ILE A 232 -11.69 -21.42 -13.48
C ILE A 232 -10.73 -22.61 -13.49
N LEU A 233 -11.04 -23.65 -14.27
CA LEU A 233 -10.29 -24.89 -14.29
C LEU A 233 -9.05 -24.79 -15.19
N ARG A 234 -9.15 -24.04 -16.28
CA ARG A 234 -8.10 -23.91 -17.28
C ARG A 234 -7.14 -22.75 -17.02
N ASP A 235 -7.66 -21.57 -16.71
CA ASP A 235 -6.88 -20.34 -16.67
C ASP A 235 -6.24 -20.09 -15.30
N GLY A 236 -6.49 -21.00 -14.35
CA GLY A 236 -5.99 -20.96 -12.98
C GLY A 236 -6.27 -19.63 -12.30
N TRP A 237 -7.43 -19.55 -11.66
CA TRP A 237 -7.83 -18.38 -10.90
C TRP A 237 -7.52 -18.57 -9.41
N ARG A 238 -7.45 -17.46 -8.68
CA ARG A 238 -7.53 -17.50 -7.22
C ARG A 238 -8.90 -17.07 -6.74
N ASP A 239 -9.62 -18.02 -6.13
CA ASP A 239 -10.77 -17.72 -5.29
C ASP A 239 -10.30 -17.37 -3.89
N PHE A 240 -10.57 -16.14 -3.45
CA PHE A 240 -10.31 -15.73 -2.08
C PHE A 240 -11.58 -15.43 -1.30
N THR A 241 -12.75 -15.77 -1.87
CA THR A 241 -14.01 -15.78 -1.10
C THR A 241 -14.00 -16.89 -0.05
N THR A 242 -13.16 -17.92 -0.21
CA THR A 242 -12.92 -18.97 0.78
C THR A 242 -11.65 -18.67 1.59
N PRO A 243 -11.73 -18.41 2.91
CA PRO A 243 -10.54 -18.26 3.75
C PRO A 243 -9.66 -19.52 3.70
N GLY A 244 -8.35 -19.35 3.49
CA GLY A 244 -7.37 -20.43 3.68
C GLY A 244 -6.92 -21.22 2.43
N HIS A 245 -7.42 -20.94 1.24
CA HIS A 245 -6.88 -21.54 0.00
C HIS A 245 -6.19 -20.50 -0.89
N LEU A 246 -4.86 -20.39 -0.74
CA LEU A 246 -3.99 -19.79 -1.76
C LEU A 246 -3.80 -20.83 -2.88
N ALA A 247 -4.79 -20.99 -3.76
CA ALA A 247 -4.61 -21.86 -4.93
C ALA A 247 -3.53 -21.31 -5.87
N ALA A 248 -2.79 -22.21 -6.51
CA ALA A 248 -1.69 -21.88 -7.40
C ALA A 248 -2.18 -21.07 -8.62
N MET A 249 -1.38 -20.07 -9.00
CA MET A 249 -1.67 -19.17 -10.10
C MET A 249 -1.69 -19.96 -11.43
N GLY A 250 -2.73 -19.79 -12.25
CA GLY A 250 -2.65 -20.13 -13.67
C GLY A 250 -1.62 -19.25 -14.37
N PRO A 251 -1.05 -19.68 -15.50
CA PRO A 251 0.10 -19.03 -16.13
C PRO A 251 -0.15 -17.53 -16.34
N ALA A 252 0.87 -16.70 -16.08
CA ALA A 252 0.78 -15.28 -16.41
C ALA A 252 0.67 -15.13 -17.93
N GLU A 253 -0.36 -14.43 -18.40
CA GLU A 253 -0.38 -13.92 -19.78
C GLU A 253 0.43 -12.63 -19.78
N ASP A 254 1.62 -12.64 -20.40
CA ASP A 254 2.49 -11.46 -20.54
C ASP A 254 2.82 -10.76 -19.19
N GLY A 255 3.00 -11.54 -18.12
CA GLY A 255 3.29 -11.02 -16.77
C GLY A 255 2.09 -10.44 -16.04
N TRP A 256 0.87 -10.61 -16.55
CA TRP A 256 -0.38 -10.25 -15.88
C TRP A 256 -1.04 -11.47 -15.25
N ARG A 257 -1.55 -11.27 -14.03
CA ARG A 257 -2.31 -12.27 -13.27
C ARG A 257 -3.76 -11.78 -13.12
N PRO A 258 -4.76 -12.59 -13.53
CA PRO A 258 -6.16 -12.25 -13.28
C PRO A 258 -6.49 -12.42 -11.80
N VAL A 259 -7.07 -11.38 -11.21
CA VAL A 259 -7.57 -11.36 -9.83
C VAL A 259 -9.07 -11.12 -9.86
N VAL A 260 -9.83 -12.14 -9.48
CA VAL A 260 -11.28 -12.02 -9.27
C VAL A 260 -11.53 -11.63 -7.82
N HIS A 261 -12.25 -10.54 -7.61
CA HIS A 261 -12.58 -10.06 -6.27
C HIS A 261 -14.00 -9.49 -6.22
N GLN A 262 -14.58 -9.45 -5.03
CA GLN A 262 -15.95 -9.02 -4.84
C GLN A 262 -16.03 -7.51 -4.58
N VAL A 263 -16.76 -6.81 -5.46
CA VAL A 263 -17.11 -5.39 -5.33
C VAL A 263 -18.60 -5.26 -5.01
N ARG A 264 -18.94 -5.25 -3.71
CA ARG A 264 -20.34 -5.31 -3.21
C ARG A 264 -21.01 -6.62 -3.64
N ASP A 265 -22.06 -6.56 -4.44
CA ASP A 265 -22.78 -7.73 -4.96
C ASP A 265 -22.29 -8.13 -6.37
N LEU A 266 -21.27 -7.43 -6.89
CA LEU A 266 -20.69 -7.69 -8.21
C LEU A 266 -19.35 -8.40 -8.07
N LEU A 267 -19.10 -9.34 -8.96
CA LEU A 267 -17.76 -9.88 -9.18
C LEU A 267 -17.01 -8.94 -10.12
N ALA A 268 -15.75 -8.69 -9.80
CA ALA A 268 -14.87 -7.88 -10.61
C ALA A 268 -13.60 -8.65 -10.96
N LEU A 269 -13.19 -8.56 -12.22
CA LEU A 269 -11.88 -9.01 -12.68
C LEU A 269 -10.93 -7.84 -12.73
N THR A 270 -9.74 -8.01 -12.16
CA THR A 270 -8.68 -7.02 -12.17
C THR A 270 -7.38 -7.73 -12.54
N TYR A 271 -6.65 -7.21 -13.52
CA TYR A 271 -5.34 -7.76 -13.85
C TYR A 271 -4.29 -7.05 -13.00
N VAL A 272 -3.48 -7.83 -12.32
CA VAL A 272 -2.41 -7.38 -11.46
C VAL A 272 -1.10 -7.89 -12.04
N ARG A 273 -0.09 -7.02 -12.12
CA ARG A 273 1.26 -7.42 -12.51
C ARG A 273 1.81 -8.49 -11.56
N GLU A 274 2.38 -9.56 -12.12
CA GLU A 274 2.83 -10.73 -11.37
C GLU A 274 3.74 -10.39 -10.19
N GLU A 275 4.59 -9.38 -10.38
CA GLU A 275 5.56 -8.89 -9.39
C GLU A 275 4.91 -8.41 -8.08
N ILE A 276 3.62 -8.05 -8.13
CA ILE A 276 2.86 -7.56 -6.97
C ILE A 276 1.59 -8.38 -6.68
N ALA A 277 1.33 -9.45 -7.42
CA ALA A 277 0.11 -10.25 -7.26
C ALA A 277 0.04 -10.93 -5.87
N ASP A 278 1.19 -11.29 -5.30
CA ASP A 278 1.34 -11.91 -3.98
C ASP A 278 1.75 -10.93 -2.88
N SER A 279 1.83 -9.65 -3.21
CA SER A 279 2.28 -8.61 -2.29
C SER A 279 1.35 -8.44 -1.08
N LEU A 280 1.86 -7.82 -0.03
CA LEU A 280 1.06 -7.39 1.12
C LEU A 280 -0.12 -6.54 0.65
N PHE A 281 0.11 -5.59 -0.25
CA PHE A 281 -0.94 -4.74 -0.81
C PHE A 281 -2.05 -5.57 -1.45
N ALA A 282 -1.71 -6.52 -2.34
CA ALA A 282 -2.70 -7.32 -3.03
C ALA A 282 -3.53 -8.17 -2.06
N ARG A 283 -2.87 -8.79 -1.07
CA ARG A 283 -3.53 -9.60 -0.02
C ARG A 283 -4.47 -8.79 0.86
N LEU A 284 -4.11 -7.56 1.21
CA LEU A 284 -4.99 -6.70 1.97
C LEU A 284 -6.12 -6.13 1.09
N TYR A 285 -5.79 -5.50 -0.04
CA TYR A 285 -6.77 -4.78 -0.84
C TYR A 285 -7.78 -5.70 -1.52
N PHE A 286 -7.33 -6.74 -2.23
CA PHE A 286 -8.22 -7.65 -2.95
C PHE A 286 -8.78 -8.75 -2.06
N PHE A 287 -7.97 -9.25 -1.13
CA PHE A 287 -8.28 -10.48 -0.38
C PHE A 287 -8.57 -10.24 1.10
N ARG A 288 -8.84 -8.97 1.48
CA ARG A 288 -9.30 -8.59 2.82
C ARG A 288 -8.37 -9.07 3.96
N GLY A 289 -7.09 -9.27 3.68
CA GLY A 289 -6.11 -9.76 4.67
C GLY A 289 -6.08 -11.28 4.83
N SER A 290 -6.65 -12.05 3.89
CA SER A 290 -6.58 -13.51 3.91
C SER A 290 -5.12 -13.99 3.95
N GLY A 291 -4.81 -14.91 4.87
CA GLY A 291 -3.45 -15.41 5.10
C GLY A 291 -2.52 -14.43 5.82
N LEU A 292 -3.04 -13.33 6.38
CA LEU A 292 -2.29 -12.34 7.16
C LEU A 292 -2.83 -12.28 8.60
N PRO A 293 -2.55 -13.29 9.45
CA PRO A 293 -3.09 -13.39 10.80
C PRO A 293 -2.77 -12.19 11.70
N ARG A 294 -1.76 -11.38 11.37
CA ARG A 294 -1.38 -10.20 12.15
C ARG A 294 -2.02 -8.90 11.65
N LEU A 295 -2.83 -8.96 10.59
CA LEU A 295 -3.51 -7.79 10.02
C LEU A 295 -5.01 -8.01 10.06
N GLN A 296 -5.62 -7.59 11.16
CA GLN A 296 -7.05 -7.77 11.39
C GLN A 296 -7.84 -6.68 10.67
N LEU A 297 -8.73 -7.07 9.75
CA LEU A 297 -9.63 -6.13 9.09
C LEU A 297 -10.59 -5.49 10.11
N MET A 298 -10.54 -4.17 10.23
CA MET A 298 -11.39 -3.38 11.13
C MET A 298 -12.54 -2.69 10.39
N SER A 299 -12.33 -2.27 9.15
CA SER A 299 -13.39 -1.67 8.32
C SER A 299 -13.10 -1.82 6.82
N ASP A 300 -14.16 -1.97 6.02
CA ASP A 300 -14.16 -1.96 4.54
C ASP A 300 -15.31 -1.05 4.09
N ILE A 301 -15.03 0.24 3.97
CA ILE A 301 -16.03 1.29 3.67
C ILE A 301 -16.03 1.57 2.17
N ARG A 302 -17.22 1.53 1.56
CA ARG A 302 -17.41 1.64 0.11
C ARG A 302 -18.49 2.63 -0.26
N TYR A 303 -18.14 3.67 -1.03
CA TYR A 303 -19.13 4.61 -1.59
C TYR A 303 -19.42 4.33 -3.07
N PRO A 304 -20.67 4.57 -3.54
CA PRO A 304 -21.18 3.96 -4.77
C PRO A 304 -20.50 4.40 -6.07
N PRO A 305 -20.46 3.52 -7.10
CA PRO A 305 -20.37 2.06 -7.06
C PRO A 305 -18.93 1.53 -7.22
N PHE A 306 -17.99 2.34 -7.72
CA PHE A 306 -16.61 1.93 -7.98
C PHE A 306 -15.55 2.98 -7.62
N THR A 307 -15.96 4.17 -7.18
CA THR A 307 -15.03 5.31 -7.09
C THR A 307 -14.21 5.33 -5.81
N ARG A 308 -14.76 4.80 -4.70
CA ARG A 308 -14.10 4.90 -3.40
C ARG A 308 -14.27 3.63 -2.57
N ARG A 309 -13.12 3.07 -2.19
CA ARG A 309 -13.00 2.03 -1.17
C ARG A 309 -11.90 2.44 -0.20
N VAL A 310 -12.16 2.30 1.09
CA VAL A 310 -11.16 2.48 2.15
C VAL A 310 -11.22 1.26 3.07
N LEU A 311 -10.08 0.62 3.24
CA LEU A 311 -9.88 -0.51 4.13
C LEU A 311 -8.99 -0.06 5.29
N SER A 312 -9.33 -0.47 6.51
CA SER A 312 -8.47 -0.27 7.67
C SER A 312 -8.19 -1.59 8.37
N TYR A 313 -6.94 -1.83 8.71
CA TYR A 313 -6.47 -3.02 9.43
C TYR A 313 -5.81 -2.60 10.74
N ARG A 314 -6.05 -3.35 11.80
CA ARG A 314 -5.23 -3.28 13.02
C ARG A 314 -4.02 -4.18 12.84
N ILE A 315 -2.84 -3.67 13.17
CA ILE A 315 -1.60 -4.43 13.17
C ILE A 315 -1.39 -5.06 14.55
N GLU A 316 -1.29 -6.38 14.60
CA GLU A 316 -0.97 -7.15 15.80
C GLU A 316 0.53 -7.42 15.84
N TRP A 317 1.25 -6.64 16.65
CA TRP A 317 2.68 -6.84 16.81
C TRP A 317 2.97 -8.15 17.54
N PRO A 318 3.89 -9.00 17.03
CA PRO A 318 4.35 -10.15 17.80
C PRO A 318 5.01 -9.64 19.09
N GLU A 319 4.62 -10.22 20.23
CA GLU A 319 5.24 -9.96 21.52
C GLU A 319 6.75 -10.18 21.38
N THR A 320 7.54 -9.16 21.72
CA THR A 320 8.98 -9.33 21.86
C THR A 320 9.17 -10.28 23.05
N SER A 321 9.72 -11.47 22.80
CA SER A 321 9.94 -12.51 23.83
C SER A 321 10.79 -12.04 25.01
N GLU A 322 11.44 -10.88 24.93
CA GLU A 322 12.22 -10.25 26.00
C GLU A 322 11.36 -9.39 26.98
N GLY A 323 10.09 -9.12 26.67
CA GLY A 323 9.20 -8.28 27.50
C GLY A 323 8.27 -9.04 28.46
N SER A 324 8.06 -10.34 28.26
CA SER A 324 7.14 -11.15 29.08
C SER A 324 7.64 -11.37 30.51
N ALA A 325 8.96 -11.35 30.72
CA ALA A 325 9.55 -11.50 32.05
C ALA A 325 9.42 -10.23 32.92
N ALA A 326 9.51 -9.03 32.33
CA ALA A 326 9.52 -7.77 33.08
C ALA A 326 8.12 -7.33 33.58
N THR A 327 7.05 -7.91 33.05
CA THR A 327 5.67 -7.53 33.43
C THR A 327 5.09 -8.45 34.51
N LYS A 328 5.81 -9.51 34.90
CA LYS A 328 5.40 -10.43 35.98
C LYS A 328 5.83 -10.00 37.38
N GLU A 329 6.66 -8.96 37.52
CA GLU A 329 7.08 -8.41 38.82
C GLU A 329 6.37 -7.10 39.20
N LEU A 330 5.40 -6.64 38.39
CA LEU A 330 4.61 -5.43 38.67
C LEU A 330 3.08 -5.69 38.69
N ARG A 331 2.68 -6.89 39.07
CA ARG A 331 1.31 -7.20 39.53
C ARG A 331 1.34 -7.89 40.87
#